data_AF-A0A523GNV4-F1
#
_entry.id   AF-A0A523GNV4-F1
#
_cell.length_a   1.000
_cell.length_b   1.000
_cell.length_c   1.000
_cell.angle_alpha   90.00
_cell.angle_beta   90.00
_cell.angle_gamma   90.00
#
_symmetry.space_group_name_H-M   'P 1'
#
loop_
_entity.id
_entity.type
_entity.pdbx_description
1 polymer ?
#
loop_
_entity_poly.entity_id
_entity_poly.type
_entity_poly.pdbx_seq_one_letter_code
_entity_poly.pdbx_strand_id
1 'polypeptide(L)'
;MSRRIAGELLEIGAVSLSPRSPYTWASGLRSPVYCDNRLIMGYPVIRQFSTKGFAQIISENLLACDVIAGTATAGIPHAAWLAHYLDLPMVYVRSGSK
;
A
#
# COMPACT_ATOMS: atom_id res chain seq x y z
N MET A 1 12.26 -0.73 9.30
CA MET A 1 10.92 -0.43 8.74
C MET A 1 10.02 -1.66 8.65
N SER A 2 10.45 -2.73 7.96
CA SER A 2 9.57 -3.82 7.51
C SER A 2 8.88 -4.63 8.62
N ARG A 3 9.54 -4.90 9.75
CA ARG A 3 8.91 -5.61 10.88
C ARG A 3 7.80 -4.80 11.53
N ARG A 4 7.99 -3.48 11.65
CA ARG A 4 7.00 -2.59 12.26
C ARG A 4 5.72 -2.53 11.43
N ILE A 5 5.85 -2.27 10.13
CA ILE A 5 4.68 -2.23 9.24
C ILE A 5 3.97 -3.60 9.22
N ALA A 6 4.71 -4.72 9.20
CA ALA A 6 4.09 -6.05 9.26
C ALA A 6 3.27 -6.26 10.55
N GLY A 7 3.79 -5.82 11.70
CA GLY A 7 3.05 -5.85 12.97
C GLY A 7 1.79 -4.99 12.94
N GLU A 8 1.91 -3.74 12.47
CA GLU A 8 0.77 -2.81 12.35
C GLU A 8 -0.32 -3.35 11.41
N LEU A 9 0.06 -3.99 10.29
CA LEU A 9 -0.90 -4.59 9.35
C LEU A 9 -1.63 -5.79 9.94
N LEU A 10 -0.95 -6.62 10.74
CA LEU A 10 -1.57 -7.73 11.47
C LEU A 10 -2.53 -7.20 12.55
N GLU A 11 -2.12 -6.15 13.28
CA GLU A 11 -2.91 -5.54 14.35
C GLU A 11 -4.24 -4.97 13.83
N ILE A 12 -4.23 -4.28 12.69
CA ILE A 12 -5.45 -3.71 12.09
C ILE A 12 -6.24 -4.70 11.23
N GLY A 13 -5.79 -5.96 11.11
CA GLY A 13 -6.42 -6.96 10.25
C GLY A 13 -6.29 -6.69 8.75
N ALA A 14 -5.41 -5.77 8.34
CA ALA A 14 -5.06 -5.56 6.94
C ALA A 14 -4.30 -6.77 6.37
N VAL A 15 -3.62 -7.54 7.23
CA VAL A 15 -3.11 -8.87 6.92
C VAL A 15 -3.63 -9.84 7.95
N SER A 16 -4.09 -11.01 7.50
CA SER A 16 -4.47 -12.11 8.39
C SER A 16 -3.92 -13.45 7.90
N LEU A 17 -3.60 -14.33 8.85
CA LEU A 17 -2.97 -15.62 8.60
C LEU A 17 -3.88 -16.74 9.09
N SER A 18 -4.23 -17.67 8.20
CA SER A 18 -5.04 -18.85 8.51
C SER A 18 -4.45 -20.12 7.86
N PRO A 19 -3.30 -20.61 8.35
CA PRO A 19 -2.61 -21.75 7.75
C PRO A 19 -3.37 -23.07 7.87
N ARG A 20 -4.21 -23.22 8.90
CA ARG A 20 -5.00 -24.43 9.15
C ARG A 20 -6.37 -24.42 8.46
N SER A 21 -6.93 -23.24 8.21
CA SER A 21 -8.20 -23.07 7.49
C SER A 21 -8.06 -21.96 6.43
N PRO A 22 -7.39 -22.25 5.30
CA PRO A 22 -7.08 -21.25 4.28
C PRO A 22 -8.31 -20.55 3.71
N TYR A 23 -8.14 -19.28 3.37
CA TYR A 23 -9.12 -18.50 2.63
C TYR A 23 -9.25 -19.03 1.20
N THR A 24 -10.44 -18.87 0.60
CA THR A 24 -10.63 -19.08 -0.83
C THR A 24 -10.72 -17.70 -1.50
N TRP A 25 -9.78 -17.40 -2.38
CA TRP A 25 -9.76 -16.15 -3.14
C TRP A 25 -10.79 -16.19 -4.27
N ALA A 26 -11.07 -15.02 -4.86
CA ALA A 26 -12.01 -14.89 -5.97
C ALA A 26 -11.66 -15.75 -7.20
N SER A 27 -10.37 -16.09 -7.38
CA SER A 27 -9.90 -17.01 -8.42
C SER A 27 -10.17 -18.49 -8.10
N GLY A 28 -10.68 -18.82 -6.91
CA GLY A 28 -10.80 -20.19 -6.39
C GLY A 28 -9.53 -20.73 -5.73
N LEU A 29 -8.41 -20.02 -5.80
CA LEU A 29 -7.16 -20.43 -5.15
C LEU A 29 -7.31 -20.37 -3.62
N ARG A 30 -6.77 -21.38 -2.94
CA ARG A 30 -6.69 -21.42 -1.48
C ARG A 30 -5.38 -20.82 -1.01
N SER A 31 -5.45 -19.84 -0.11
CA SER A 31 -4.27 -19.16 0.43
C SER A 31 -4.34 -19.07 1.96
N PRO A 32 -3.23 -19.32 2.67
CA PRO A 32 -3.16 -19.12 4.11
C PRO A 32 -3.07 -17.64 4.49
N VAL A 33 -2.98 -16.72 3.53
CA VAL A 33 -2.86 -15.28 3.75
C VAL A 33 -4.00 -14.54 3.06
N TYR A 34 -4.61 -13.61 3.79
CA TYR A 34 -5.48 -12.57 3.24
C TYR A 34 -4.83 -11.20 3.46
N CYS A 35 -4.98 -10.30 2.49
CA CYS A 35 -4.40 -8.97 2.53
C CYS A 35 -5.40 -7.95 1.96
N ASP A 36 -5.71 -6.93 2.75
CA ASP A 36 -6.48 -5.76 2.36
C ASP A 36 -5.88 -4.48 2.95
N ASN A 37 -4.84 -3.98 2.29
CA ASN A 37 -4.17 -2.74 2.67
C ASN A 37 -5.03 -1.48 2.49
N ARG A 38 -6.24 -1.57 1.93
CA ARG A 38 -7.16 -0.41 1.88
C ARG A 38 -7.53 0.06 3.28
N LEU A 39 -7.53 -0.85 4.26
CA LEU A 39 -7.78 -0.52 5.67
C LEU A 39 -6.81 0.53 6.22
N ILE A 40 -5.57 0.60 5.72
CA ILE A 40 -4.55 1.59 6.14
C ILE A 40 -5.09 3.02 6.06
N MET A 41 -6.01 3.32 5.13
CA MET A 41 -6.64 4.64 5.00
C MET A 41 -7.31 5.12 6.30
N GLY A 42 -7.88 4.20 7.08
CA GLY A 42 -8.55 4.48 8.35
C GLY A 42 -7.62 4.69 9.55
N TYR A 43 -6.31 4.47 9.39
CA TYR A 43 -5.34 4.54 10.48
C TYR A 43 -4.27 5.62 10.20
N PRO A 44 -4.47 6.87 10.66
CA PRO A 44 -3.59 8.00 10.36
C PRO A 44 -2.11 7.77 10.66
N VAL A 45 -1.81 7.12 11.79
CA VAL A 45 -0.42 6.82 12.20
C VAL A 45 0.25 5.85 11.20
N ILE A 46 -0.46 4.78 10.82
CA ILE A 46 0.07 3.74 9.92
C ILE A 46 0.24 4.28 8.50
N ARG A 47 -0.74 5.05 8.00
CA ARG A 47 -0.62 5.64 6.66
C ARG A 47 0.53 6.66 6.58
N GLN A 48 0.72 7.49 7.60
CA GLN A 48 1.86 8.41 7.66
C GLN A 48 3.19 7.66 7.70
N PHE A 49 3.27 6.59 8.49
CA PHE A 49 4.46 5.74 8.57
C PHE A 49 4.77 5.08 7.21
N SER A 50 3.74 4.59 6.53
CA SER A 50 3.85 4.01 5.19
C SER A 50 4.33 5.01 4.15
N THR A 51 3.78 6.24 4.14
CA THR A 51 4.21 7.33 3.25
C THR A 51 5.69 7.67 3.43
N LYS A 52 6.15 7.80 4.69
CA LYS A 52 7.57 8.02 4.99
C LYS A 52 8.44 6.85 4.51
N GLY A 53 7.95 5.62 4.63
CA GLY A 53 8.62 4.43 4.10
C GLY A 53 8.79 4.46 2.59
N PHE A 54 7.77 4.86 1.84
CA PHE A 54 7.89 5.02 0.39
C PHE A 54 8.91 6.09 0.01
N ALA A 55 8.87 7.26 0.67
CA ALA A 55 9.85 8.33 0.43
C ALA A 55 11.29 7.90 0.75
N GLN A 56 11.48 7.15 1.83
CA GLN A 56 12.79 6.59 2.18
C GLN A 56 13.30 5.62 1.11
N ILE A 57 12.46 4.73 0.59
CA ILE A 57 12.84 3.80 -0.49
C ILE A 57 13.28 4.57 -1.74
N ILE A 58 12.54 5.61 -2.13
CA ILE A 58 12.90 6.46 -3.29
C ILE A 58 14.29 7.08 -3.09
N SER A 59 14.52 7.67 -1.91
CA SER A 59 15.80 8.31 -1.59
C SER A 59 16.96 7.32 -1.53
N GLU A 60 16.78 6.15 -0.90
CA GLU A 60 17.83 5.13 -0.74
C GLU A 60 18.25 4.50 -2.06
N ASN A 61 17.29 4.36 -2.99
CA ASN A 61 17.54 3.79 -4.31
C ASN A 61 17.92 4.85 -5.36
N LEU A 62 18.12 6.10 -4.95
CA LEU A 62 18.46 7.23 -5.83
C LEU A 62 17.51 7.35 -7.03
N LEU A 63 16.22 7.09 -6.82
CA LEU A 63 15.20 7.15 -7.85
C LEU A 63 14.78 8.61 -8.07
N ALA A 64 15.33 9.25 -9.09
CA ALA A 64 14.82 10.53 -9.56
C ALA A 64 13.42 10.33 -10.17
N CYS A 65 12.44 11.09 -9.69
CA CYS A 65 11.09 11.07 -10.24
C CYS A 65 10.49 12.48 -10.24
N ASP A 66 9.80 12.83 -11.32
CA ASP A 66 9.15 14.14 -11.50
C ASP A 66 7.64 14.10 -11.22
N VAL A 67 7.07 12.89 -11.09
CA VAL A 67 5.64 12.66 -10.91
C VAL A 67 5.38 11.36 -10.17
N ILE A 68 4.37 11.35 -9.30
CA ILE A 68 3.89 10.13 -8.64
C ILE A 68 2.60 9.64 -9.32
N ALA A 69 2.59 8.39 -9.75
CA ALA A 69 1.44 7.77 -10.42
C ALA A 69 0.78 6.69 -9.53
N GLY A 70 -0.49 6.90 -9.17
CA GLY A 70 -1.27 5.91 -8.43
C GLY A 70 -1.94 4.88 -9.35
N THR A 71 -1.90 3.60 -8.97
CA THR A 71 -2.68 2.56 -9.67
C THR A 71 -4.14 2.59 -9.23
N ALA A 72 -5.06 2.65 -10.19
CA ALA A 72 -6.48 2.63 -9.86
C ALA A 72 -6.92 1.25 -9.32
N THR A 73 -7.64 1.15 -8.21
CA THR A 73 -8.13 2.24 -7.32
C THR A 73 -7.33 2.33 -6.03
N ALA A 74 -6.90 1.19 -5.48
CA ALA A 74 -6.32 1.12 -4.14
C ALA A 74 -4.96 1.81 -3.99
N GLY A 75 -4.22 2.02 -5.08
CA GLY A 75 -2.94 2.75 -5.05
C GLY A 75 -3.08 4.27 -5.00
N ILE A 76 -4.25 4.82 -5.37
CA ILE A 76 -4.49 6.26 -5.46
C ILE A 76 -4.23 6.99 -4.13
N PRO A 77 -4.75 6.54 -2.97
CA PRO A 77 -4.53 7.24 -1.69
C PRO A 77 -3.05 7.29 -1.29
N HIS A 78 -2.33 6.17 -1.46
CA HIS A 78 -0.91 6.09 -1.16
C HIS A 78 -0.09 7.03 -2.06
N ALA A 79 -0.39 7.04 -3.35
CA ALA A 79 0.23 7.95 -4.30
C ALA A 79 -0.04 9.42 -3.97
N ALA A 80 -1.27 9.76 -3.57
CA ALA A 80 -1.64 11.13 -3.19
C ALA A 80 -0.86 11.62 -1.97
N TRP A 81 -0.74 10.78 -0.93
CA TRP A 81 0.02 11.15 0.26
C TRP A 81 1.52 11.26 -0.02
N LEU A 82 2.05 10.37 -0.87
CA LEU A 82 3.47 10.41 -1.24
C LEU A 82 3.79 11.63 -2.11
N ALA A 83 2.95 11.95 -3.09
CA ALA A 83 3.07 13.15 -3.92
C ALA A 83 3.05 14.41 -3.05
N HIS A 84 2.10 14.49 -2.12
CA HIS A 84 2.03 15.59 -1.16
C HIS A 84 3.28 15.67 -0.26
N TYR A 85 3.78 14.53 0.21
CA TYR A 85 4.96 14.48 1.07
C TYR A 85 6.25 14.90 0.34
N LEU A 86 6.39 14.56 -0.94
CA LEU A 86 7.55 14.89 -1.76
C LEU A 86 7.42 16.23 -2.49
N ASP A 87 6.28 16.91 -2.36
CA ASP A 87 5.92 18.13 -3.11
C ASP A 87 6.05 17.95 -4.64
N LEU A 88 5.54 16.82 -5.14
CA LEU A 88 5.58 16.45 -6.55
C LEU A 88 4.16 16.40 -7.17
N PRO A 89 4.03 16.63 -8.48
CA PRO A 89 2.82 16.34 -9.23
C PRO A 89 2.31 14.91 -9.03
N MET A 90 0.99 14.75 -9.06
CA MET A 90 0.32 13.46 -8.96
C MET A 90 -0.54 13.17 -10.19
N VAL A 91 -0.46 11.95 -10.70
CA VAL A 91 -1.40 11.37 -11.67
C VAL A 91 -1.94 10.02 -11.18
N TYR A 92 -2.92 9.45 -11.87
CA TYR A 92 -3.31 8.05 -11.65
C TYR A 92 -3.60 7.34 -12.96
N VAL A 93 -3.36 6.03 -12.97
CA VAL A 93 -3.49 5.16 -14.15
C VAL A 93 -4.74 4.29 -14.00
N ARG A 94 -5.64 4.38 -15.00
CA ARG A 94 -6.87 3.58 -15.07
C ARG A 94 -6.57 2.17 -15.58
N SER A 95 -7.40 1.20 -15.20
CA SER A 95 -7.27 -0.21 -15.61
C SER A 95 -7.65 -0.49 -17.07
N GLY A 96 -8.27 0.46 -17.77
CA GLY A 96 -8.64 0.34 -19.17
C GLY A 96 -8.65 1.69 -19.88
N SER A 97 -8.44 1.65 -21.20
CA SER A 97 -8.56 2.82 -22.07
C SER A 97 -10.02 3.29 -22.14
N LYS A 98 -10.21 4.58 -22.40
CA LYS A 98 -11.48 5.11 -22.90
C LYS A 98 -11.44 5.12 -24.42
#